data_AF-A0A1F3BWY6-F1
#
_entry.id   AF-A0A1F3BWY6-F1
#
_cell.length_a   1.000
_cell.length_b   1.000
_cell.length_c   1.000
_cell.angle_alpha   90.00
_cell.angle_beta   90.00
_cell.angle_gamma   90.00
#
_symmetry.space_group_name_H-M   'P 1'
#
loop_
_entity.id
_entity.type
_entity.pdbx_description
1 polymer ?
#
loop_
_entity_poly.entity_id
_entity_poly.type
_entity_poly.pdbx_seq_one_letter_code
_entity_poly.pdbx_strand_id
1 'polypeptide(L)' 'MATKTTTKTVTKSAVAKKPVSKPKTKKTQVTDEEIQARAYEIYVESGYQGSDLENWIKAEKELTGRK' A
#
# COMPACT_ATOMS: atom_id res chain seq x y z
N MET A 1 22.73 -13.42 -33.79
CA MET A 1 21.77 -13.64 -32.69
C MET A 1 21.93 -12.48 -31.72
N ALA A 2 21.05 -11.48 -31.76
CA ALA A 2 21.20 -10.25 -30.98
C ALA A 2 20.46 -10.34 -29.65
N THR A 3 21.19 -10.18 -28.55
CA THR A 3 20.70 -10.06 -27.18
C THR A 3 20.02 -8.70 -26.97
N LYS A 4 18.83 -8.69 -26.39
CA LYS A 4 18.17 -7.48 -25.87
C LYS A 4 17.87 -7.68 -24.39
N THR A 5 18.76 -7.13 -23.58
CA THR A 5 18.56 -6.80 -22.17
C THR A 5 17.51 -5.69 -22.06
N THR A 6 16.46 -5.90 -21.25
CA THR A 6 15.57 -4.81 -20.80
C THR A 6 15.40 -4.92 -19.29
N THR A 7 16.25 -4.15 -18.61
CA THR A 7 16.18 -3.77 -17.21
C THR A 7 14.86 -3.00 -16.97
N LYS A 8 13.95 -3.57 -16.17
CA LYS A 8 12.83 -2.82 -15.59
C LYS A 8 13.25 -2.26 -14.24
N THR A 9 13.88 -1.09 -14.28
CA THR A 9 13.98 -0.17 -13.15
C THR A 9 12.58 0.32 -12.82
N VAL A 10 11.94 -0.29 -11.81
CA VAL A 10 10.76 0.30 -11.18
C VAL A 10 11.26 1.17 -10.04
N THR A 11 11.24 2.46 -10.35
CA THR A 11 11.33 3.63 -9.50
C THR A 11 10.99 3.40 -8.03
N LYS A 12 12.01 3.65 -7.20
CA LYS A 12 11.94 4.02 -5.79
C LYS A 12 10.99 5.23 -5.63
N SER A 13 9.72 4.97 -5.37
CA SER A 13 8.75 6.01 -5.05
C SER A 13 9.07 6.58 -3.68
N ALA A 14 9.34 7.87 -3.69
CA ALA A 14 9.87 8.65 -2.59
C ALA A 14 9.02 8.54 -1.32
N VAL A 15 9.73 8.35 -0.20
CA VAL A 15 9.29 8.76 1.13
C VAL A 15 8.86 10.23 1.06
N ALA A 16 7.56 10.46 1.00
CA ALA A 16 6.95 11.78 1.21
C ALA A 16 6.33 11.78 2.61
N LYS A 17 7.14 12.14 3.60
CA LYS A 17 6.65 12.52 4.93
C LYS A 17 5.75 13.75 4.77
N LYS A 18 4.45 13.62 5.03
CA LYS A 18 3.56 14.75 5.33
C LYS A 18 2.85 14.50 6.66
N PRO A 19 3.09 15.32 7.69
CA PRO A 19 2.38 15.23 8.95
C PRO A 19 1.16 16.15 8.89
N VAL A 20 -0.07 15.63 8.88
CA VAL A 20 -1.24 16.47 9.25
C VAL A 20 -2.34 15.66 9.91
N SER A 21 -2.56 16.04 11.16
CA SER A 21 -3.60 15.72 12.12
C SER A 21 -5.04 15.92 11.59
N LYS A 22 -5.97 15.02 11.97
CA LYS A 22 -7.29 15.37 12.57
C LYS A 22 -8.11 14.11 12.93
N PRO A 23 -8.96 14.19 13.98
CA PRO A 23 -9.60 13.02 14.59
C PRO A 23 -10.78 12.56 13.73
N LYS A 24 -10.70 11.37 13.11
CA LYS A 24 -11.81 10.82 12.34
C LYS A 24 -12.83 10.15 13.29
N THR A 25 -13.83 10.95 13.62
CA THR A 25 -15.13 10.56 14.15
C THR A 25 -15.83 9.52 13.27
N LYS A 26 -16.40 8.49 13.93
CA LYS A 26 -17.42 7.53 13.47
C LYS A 26 -16.99 6.51 12.40
N LYS A 27 -16.46 5.39 12.89
CA LYS A 27 -16.11 4.13 12.21
C LYS A 27 -17.35 3.40 11.69
N THR A 28 -17.86 3.73 10.50
CA THR A 28 -18.88 2.89 9.85
C THR A 28 -18.41 2.29 8.54
N GLN A 29 -17.54 2.97 7.78
CA GLN A 29 -17.06 2.50 6.49
C GLN A 29 -15.54 2.66 6.43
N VAL A 30 -14.85 1.59 6.04
CA VAL A 30 -13.42 1.62 5.73
C VAL A 30 -13.25 2.54 4.53
N THR A 31 -12.43 3.57 4.68
CA THR A 31 -12.15 4.51 3.58
C THR A 31 -10.98 4.03 2.73
N ASP A 32 -10.97 4.40 1.45
CA ASP A 32 -9.87 4.12 0.50
C ASP A 32 -8.50 4.58 1.05
N GLU A 33 -8.47 5.73 1.74
CA GLU A 33 -7.28 6.26 2.40
C GLU A 33 -6.73 5.31 3.49
N GLU A 34 -7.63 4.65 4.24
CA GLU A 34 -7.23 3.67 5.26
C GLU A 34 -6.70 2.40 4.63
N ILE A 35 -7.33 1.92 3.54
CA ILE A 35 -6.85 0.77 2.77
C ILE A 35 -5.48 1.06 2.18
N GLN A 36 -5.29 2.26 1.60
CA GLN A 36 -4.00 2.68 1.05
C GLN A 36 -2.93 2.72 2.13
N ALA A 37 -3.22 3.31 3.30
CA ALA A 37 -2.29 3.36 4.41
C ALA A 37 -1.89 1.94 4.86
N ARG A 38 -2.87 1.05 5.04
CA ARG A 38 -2.61 -0.34 5.45
C ARG A 38 -1.87 -1.13 4.37
N ALA A 39 -2.14 -0.90 3.09
CA ALA A 39 -1.45 -1.55 1.98
C ALA A 39 0.03 -1.16 1.93
N TYR A 40 0.33 0.11 2.21
CA TYR A 40 1.69 0.59 2.34
C TYR A 40 2.42 -0.04 3.53
N GLU A 41 1.76 -0.17 4.68
CA GLU A 41 2.32 -0.88 5.84
C GLU A 41 2.65 -2.33 5.49
N ILE A 42 1.72 -3.06 4.87
CA ILE A 42 1.94 -4.45 4.42
C ILE A 42 3.13 -4.55 3.46
N TYR A 43 3.27 -3.60 2.54
CA TYR A 43 4.41 -3.54 1.62
C TYR A 43 5.73 -3.34 2.35
N VAL A 44 5.77 -2.53 3.40
CA VAL A 44 6.98 -2.34 4.22
C VAL A 44 7.25 -3.56 5.10
N GLU A 45 6.23 -4.11 5.75
CA GLU A 45 6.30 -5.29 6.62
C GLU A 45 6.75 -6.55 5.84
N SER A 46 6.36 -6.67 4.57
CA SER A 46 6.79 -7.74 3.69
C SER A 46 8.22 -7.58 3.16
N GLY A 47 8.91 -6.48 3.49
CA GLY A 47 10.24 -6.20 2.95
C GLY A 47 10.20 -5.71 1.50
N TYR A 48 9.21 -4.88 1.16
CA TYR A 48 8.99 -4.34 -0.18
C TYR A 48 8.61 -5.41 -1.21
N GLN A 49 7.89 -6.45 -0.76
CA GLN A 49 7.46 -7.58 -1.58
C GLN A 49 5.96 -7.53 -1.88
N GLY A 50 5.57 -8.17 -2.99
CA GLY A 50 4.20 -8.17 -3.51
C GLY A 50 3.90 -6.94 -4.38
N SER A 51 2.87 -7.04 -5.22
CA SER A 51 2.36 -5.92 -6.01
C SER A 51 1.46 -5.00 -5.18
N ASP A 52 1.33 -3.74 -5.62
CA ASP A 52 0.41 -2.77 -5.00
C ASP A 52 -1.01 -3.33 -4.88
N LEU A 53 -1.49 -4.03 -5.90
CA LEU A 53 -2.83 -4.63 -5.92
C LEU A 53 -2.97 -5.76 -4.88
N GLU A 54 -1.97 -6.63 -4.73
CA GLU A 54 -1.99 -7.69 -3.72
C GLU A 54 -2.01 -7.12 -2.29
N ASN A 55 -1.20 -6.08 -2.05
CA ASN A 55 -1.13 -5.42 -0.76
C ASN A 55 -2.42 -4.64 -0.47
N TRP A 56 -3.04 -4.04 -1.49
CA TRP A 56 -4.35 -3.41 -1.40
C TRP A 56 -5.44 -4.40 -1.00
N ILE A 57 -5.54 -5.55 -1.67
CA ILE A 57 -6.54 -6.57 -1.37
C ILE A 57 -6.34 -7.12 0.06
N LYS A 58 -5.08 -7.29 0.50
CA LYS A 58 -4.79 -7.70 1.88
C LYS A 58 -5.22 -6.64 2.89
N ALA A 59 -4.93 -5.37 2.62
CA ALA A 59 -5.34 -4.25 3.46
C ALA A 59 -6.85 -4.12 3.56
N GLU A 60 -7.55 -4.23 2.43
CA GLU A 60 -9.01 -4.21 2.40
C GLU A 60 -9.57 -5.36 3.24
N LYS A 61 -9.05 -6.58 3.11
CA LYS A 61 -9.45 -7.73 3.94
C LYS A 61 -9.20 -7.51 5.44
N GLU A 62 -8.07 -6.94 5.82
CA GLU A 62 -7.77 -6.63 7.24
C GLU A 62 -8.72 -5.58 7.83
N LEU A 63 -9.05 -4.55 7.05
CA LEU A 63 -9.89 -3.45 7.52
C LEU A 63 -11.40 -3.76 7.44
N THR A 64 -11.81 -4.51 6.42
CA THR A 64 -13.21 -4.94 6.22
C THR A 64 -13.54 -6.23 6.96
N GLY A 65 -12.52 -6.95 7.45
CA GLY A 65 -12.61 -8.09 8.37
C GLY A 65 -13.14 -7.69 9.75
N ARG A 66 -14.37 -7.18 9.77
CA ARG A 66 -15.17 -7.00 10.98
C ARG A 66 -15.52 -8.39 11.53
N LYS A 67 -14.84 -8.71 12.63
CA LYS A 67 -15.19 -9.59 13.76
C LYS A 67 -16.58 -10.24 13.76
#